data_AF-A0A6P4ATW3-F1
#
_entry.id   AF-A0A6P4ATW3-F1
#
_cell.length_a   1.000
_cell.length_b   1.000
_cell.length_c   1.000
_cell.angle_alpha   90.00
_cell.angle_beta   90.00
_cell.angle_gamma   90.00
#
_symmetry.space_group_name_H-M   'P 1'
#
loop_
_entity.id
_entity.type
_entity.pdbx_description
1 polymer ?
#
loop_
_entity_poly.entity_id
_entity_poly.type
_entity_poly.pdbx_seq_one_letter_code
_entity_poly.pdbx_strand_id
1 'polypeptide(L)'
;LQVVKEHFKDLSYVHFEGENSILQQLIVYTESKDDKDLLMKEVKNDHRRQAETKIQAAVGFRHVIDLLSSEKKLIVGHNCFLDIAQIYSKFIGPLPLAAEELASSVNKYFPHIIDTKILLNANHILQQRIKKSKTSLSSAFALLCPHLALSNINTGLPSHSYLSVEVEVDDLRSCNWNSGAKHEAGYDAFMTGCIFAQACSHLGIDFKIQLPSENLAYNERLQKQINLLYLSWTNGDVIDLSTGKKVTESLGSNILKKQYPKIVFENIVLLWGFPSGLKAREIRECITKVFGPTSVTSVYHLDETAVFVQFMKAEMVSDFLLLKEKLEKSDGPISVLHPLAKLLEGGSTHAASYETYKEICGSSISKHLFADQAEVFGIRWKTKLVESKAALDGEENGSLGKENSTMRTAAKAAHKTKHGVVDNLRDNSLCDQIIHSIYAAEDSQLRTTN
;
A
#
# COMPACT_ATOMS: atom_id res chain seq x y z
N LEU A 1 22.43 33.80 -31.41
CA LEU A 1 22.12 32.42 -31.88
C LEU A 1 21.69 32.35 -33.34
N GLN A 2 20.59 33.03 -33.71
CA GLN A 2 20.07 33.03 -35.08
C GLN A 2 21.03 33.67 -36.09
N VAL A 3 21.72 34.75 -35.71
CA VAL A 3 22.75 35.41 -36.53
C VAL A 3 23.90 34.46 -36.91
N VAL A 4 24.39 33.65 -35.98
CA VAL A 4 25.51 32.71 -36.24
C VAL A 4 25.07 31.61 -37.21
N LYS A 5 23.87 31.05 -37.01
CA LYS A 5 23.32 30.02 -37.92
C LYS A 5 22.99 30.54 -39.31
N GLU A 6 22.56 31.80 -39.44
CA GLU A 6 22.17 32.39 -40.73
C GLU A 6 23.36 32.97 -41.52
N HIS A 7 24.39 33.49 -40.85
CA HIS A 7 25.46 34.24 -41.51
C HIS A 7 26.80 33.50 -41.59
N PHE A 8 27.01 32.43 -40.81
CA PHE A 8 28.28 31.70 -40.74
C PHE A 8 28.05 30.19 -40.91
N LYS A 9 28.47 29.64 -42.06
CA LYS A 9 28.24 28.22 -42.40
C LYS A 9 29.21 27.27 -41.70
N ASP A 10 30.40 27.78 -41.46
CA ASP A 10 31.59 27.20 -40.83
C ASP A 10 31.54 27.23 -39.30
N LEU A 11 30.62 27.99 -38.70
CA LEU A 11 30.42 28.01 -37.25
C LEU A 11 29.28 27.07 -36.82
N SER A 12 29.56 26.34 -35.76
CA SER A 12 28.70 25.32 -35.16
C SER A 12 28.45 25.69 -33.70
N TYR A 13 27.19 25.64 -33.29
CA TYR A 13 26.77 26.04 -31.96
C TYR A 13 26.40 24.82 -31.13
N VAL A 14 27.03 24.69 -29.97
CA VAL A 14 26.93 23.50 -29.10
C VAL A 14 26.61 23.95 -27.68
N HIS A 15 25.66 23.25 -27.06
CA HIS A 15 25.39 23.39 -25.63
C HIS A 15 26.09 22.26 -24.88
N PHE A 16 26.78 22.60 -23.79
CA PHE A 16 27.44 21.63 -22.94
C PHE A 16 27.09 21.91 -21.49
N GLU A 17 26.67 20.89 -20.74
CA GLU A 17 26.44 20.98 -19.30
C GLU A 17 27.73 20.58 -18.59
N GLY A 18 28.41 21.56 -17.99
CA GLY A 18 29.67 21.31 -17.27
C GLY A 18 29.47 20.57 -15.94
N GLU A 19 30.55 20.12 -15.30
CA GLU A 19 30.54 19.35 -14.04
C GLU A 19 29.74 20.02 -12.89
N ASN A 20 29.57 21.35 -12.95
CA ASN A 20 28.80 22.14 -11.96
C ASN A 20 27.32 22.37 -12.34
N SER A 21 26.77 21.64 -13.32
CA SER A 21 25.41 21.85 -13.85
C SER A 21 25.17 23.23 -14.47
N ILE A 22 26.25 23.94 -14.85
CA ILE A 22 26.17 25.22 -15.56
C ILE A 22 26.13 24.92 -17.06
N LEU A 23 25.04 25.33 -17.71
CA LEU A 23 24.93 25.31 -19.18
C LEU A 23 25.92 26.30 -19.79
N GLN A 24 26.95 25.78 -20.44
CA GLN A 24 27.91 26.54 -21.21
C GLN A 24 27.56 26.48 -22.70
N GLN A 25 27.62 27.64 -23.34
CA GLN A 25 27.33 27.81 -24.76
C GLN A 25 28.65 27.99 -25.50
N LEU A 26 28.95 27.06 -26.42
CA LEU A 26 30.20 27.06 -27.18
C LEU A 26 29.91 27.32 -28.67
N ILE A 27 30.75 28.15 -29.28
CA ILE A 27 30.81 28.34 -30.72
C ILE A 27 32.09 27.66 -31.20
N VAL A 28 31.93 26.64 -32.05
CA VAL A 28 33.00 25.80 -32.56
C VAL A 28 33.13 26.06 -34.06
N TYR A 29 34.35 26.30 -34.52
CA TYR A 29 34.66 26.39 -35.94
C TYR A 29 34.81 24.98 -36.52
N THR A 30 34.27 24.75 -37.71
CA THR A 30 34.28 23.46 -38.42
C THR A 30 34.80 23.68 -39.85
N GLU A 31 35.76 22.88 -40.27
CA GLU A 31 36.49 23.08 -41.54
C GLU A 31 35.70 22.63 -42.78
N SER A 32 34.76 21.70 -42.59
CA SER A 32 33.93 21.16 -43.67
C SER A 32 32.52 20.84 -43.18
N LYS A 33 31.62 20.56 -44.14
CA LYS A 33 30.27 20.10 -43.83
C LYS A 33 30.28 18.73 -43.13
N ASP A 34 31.18 17.84 -43.53
CA ASP A 34 31.30 16.51 -42.94
C ASP A 34 31.81 16.60 -41.49
N ASP A 35 32.77 17.48 -41.23
CA ASP A 35 33.30 17.78 -39.88
C ASP A 35 32.20 18.36 -38.97
N LYS A 36 31.38 19.27 -39.48
CA LYS A 36 30.19 19.78 -38.80
C LYS A 36 29.17 18.69 -38.47
N ASP A 37 28.88 17.82 -39.42
CA ASP A 37 27.91 16.73 -39.24
C ASP A 37 28.43 15.70 -38.22
N LEU A 38 29.74 15.43 -38.19
CA LEU A 38 30.40 14.59 -37.19
C LEU A 38 30.32 15.20 -35.78
N LEU A 39 30.68 16.48 -35.63
CA LEU A 39 30.59 17.20 -34.36
C LEU A 39 29.15 17.19 -33.82
N MET A 40 28.16 17.48 -34.65
CA MET A 40 26.75 17.48 -34.23
C MET A 40 26.28 16.08 -33.82
N LYS A 41 26.75 15.03 -34.49
CA LYS A 41 26.47 13.64 -34.12
C LYS A 41 27.09 13.27 -32.79
N GLU A 42 28.32 13.69 -32.52
CA GLU A 42 29.02 13.44 -31.25
C GLU A 42 28.31 14.15 -30.08
N VAL A 43 28.02 15.44 -30.22
CA VAL A 43 27.26 16.23 -29.24
C VAL A 43 25.91 15.58 -28.94
N LYS A 44 25.16 15.15 -29.97
CA LYS A 44 23.88 14.47 -29.78
C LYS A 44 24.04 13.15 -29.02
N ASN A 45 25.10 12.39 -29.30
CA ASN A 45 25.39 11.14 -28.60
C ASN A 45 25.75 11.37 -27.13
N ASP A 46 26.53 12.41 -26.84
CA ASP A 46 26.91 12.77 -25.47
C ASP A 46 25.70 13.25 -24.66
N HIS A 47 24.84 14.11 -25.23
CA HIS A 47 23.58 14.51 -24.59
C HIS A 47 22.69 13.30 -24.32
N ARG A 48 22.58 12.36 -25.26
CA ARG A 48 21.83 11.13 -25.06
C ARG A 48 22.43 10.30 -23.92
N ARG A 49 23.75 10.15 -23.87
CA ARG A 49 24.44 9.41 -22.82
C ARG A 49 24.24 10.04 -21.44
N GLN A 50 24.33 11.37 -21.35
CA GLN A 50 24.06 12.12 -20.11
C GLN A 50 22.62 11.97 -19.66
N ALA A 51 21.65 12.08 -20.58
CA ALA A 51 20.24 11.86 -20.29
C ALA A 51 19.98 10.42 -19.82
N GLU A 52 20.57 9.42 -20.49
CA GLU A 52 20.51 8.02 -20.08
C GLU A 52 21.08 7.83 -18.67
N THR A 53 22.24 8.42 -18.34
CA THR A 53 22.80 8.36 -16.98
C THR A 53 21.89 9.02 -15.94
N LYS A 54 21.33 10.20 -16.24
CA LYS A 54 20.36 10.89 -15.36
C LYS A 54 19.11 10.02 -15.13
N ILE A 55 18.58 9.39 -16.18
CA ILE A 55 17.45 8.45 -16.08
C ILE A 55 17.82 7.24 -15.21
N GLN A 56 18.97 6.60 -15.45
CA GLN A 56 19.41 5.43 -14.67
C GLN A 56 19.60 5.77 -13.19
N ALA A 57 20.11 6.96 -12.88
CA ALA A 57 20.20 7.45 -11.50
C ALA A 57 18.80 7.69 -10.89
N ALA A 58 17.86 8.27 -11.65
CA ALA A 58 16.51 8.58 -11.19
C ALA A 58 15.66 7.32 -10.91
N VAL A 59 15.90 6.21 -11.61
CA VAL A 59 15.23 4.92 -11.35
C VAL A 59 15.52 4.43 -9.91
N GLY A 60 16.73 4.66 -9.41
CA GLY A 60 17.10 4.44 -8.01
C GLY A 60 16.83 3.00 -7.53
N PHE A 61 16.13 2.87 -6.39
CA PHE A 61 15.90 1.57 -5.75
C PHE A 61 15.08 0.58 -6.59
N ARG A 62 14.36 1.04 -7.62
CA ARG A 62 13.62 0.17 -8.52
C ARG A 62 14.53 -0.87 -9.21
N HIS A 63 15.81 -0.55 -9.42
CA HIS A 63 16.80 -1.52 -9.92
C HIS A 63 16.86 -2.80 -9.08
N VAL A 64 16.72 -2.70 -7.76
CA VAL A 64 16.70 -3.86 -6.85
C VAL A 64 15.43 -4.68 -7.06
N ILE A 65 14.28 -4.02 -7.23
CA ILE A 65 12.99 -4.66 -7.49
C ILE A 65 12.99 -5.39 -8.83
N ASP A 66 13.59 -4.79 -9.87
CA ASP A 66 13.72 -5.40 -11.19
C ASP A 66 14.63 -6.61 -11.17
N LEU A 67 15.73 -6.56 -10.39
CA LEU A 67 16.61 -7.71 -10.17
C LEU A 67 15.88 -8.85 -9.43
N LEU A 68 15.15 -8.54 -8.35
CA LEU A 68 14.35 -9.54 -7.62
C LEU A 68 13.30 -10.19 -8.54
N SER A 69 12.67 -9.38 -9.38
CA SER A 69 11.71 -9.85 -10.37
C SER A 69 12.38 -10.73 -11.43
N SER A 70 13.56 -10.39 -11.95
CA SER A 70 14.22 -11.19 -13.00
C SER A 70 14.71 -12.55 -12.50
N GLU A 71 15.13 -12.63 -11.24
CA GLU A 71 15.65 -13.86 -10.63
C GLU A 71 14.57 -14.91 -10.35
N LYS A 72 13.29 -14.49 -10.20
CA LYS A 72 12.14 -15.38 -9.93
C LYS A 72 12.34 -16.35 -8.76
N LYS A 73 13.24 -16.01 -7.83
CA LYS A 73 13.53 -16.78 -6.61
C LYS A 73 12.38 -16.69 -5.63
N LEU A 74 12.33 -17.66 -4.71
CA LEU A 74 11.38 -17.66 -3.61
C LEU A 74 11.58 -16.44 -2.71
N ILE A 75 10.53 -15.63 -2.55
CA ILE A 75 10.47 -14.52 -1.60
C ILE A 75 9.77 -15.00 -0.33
N VAL A 76 10.37 -14.72 0.82
CA VAL A 76 9.83 -15.10 2.12
C VAL A 76 9.44 -13.84 2.88
N GLY A 77 8.22 -13.80 3.39
CA GLY A 77 7.71 -12.73 4.24
C GLY A 77 6.99 -13.26 5.46
N HIS A 78 6.59 -12.37 6.36
CA HIS A 78 5.77 -12.71 7.53
C HIS A 78 4.58 -11.77 7.61
N ASN A 79 3.38 -12.28 7.34
CA ASN A 79 2.18 -11.44 7.19
C ASN A 79 2.37 -10.34 6.13
N CYS A 80 2.92 -10.70 4.97
CA CYS A 80 3.54 -9.75 4.05
C CYS A 80 2.63 -9.19 2.95
N PHE A 81 1.31 -9.35 3.05
CA PHE A 81 0.38 -8.80 2.04
C PHE A 81 0.55 -7.29 1.86
N LEU A 82 0.64 -6.54 2.97
CA LEU A 82 0.81 -5.10 2.91
C LEU A 82 2.19 -4.72 2.35
N ASP A 83 3.24 -5.46 2.68
CA ASP A 83 4.59 -5.24 2.14
C ASP A 83 4.59 -5.36 0.61
N ILE A 84 3.96 -6.43 0.10
CA ILE A 84 3.82 -6.66 -1.34
C ILE A 84 2.97 -5.57 -2.01
N ALA A 85 1.85 -5.18 -1.41
CA ALA A 85 1.02 -4.09 -1.93
C ALA A 85 1.78 -2.75 -1.97
N GLN A 86 2.58 -2.46 -0.94
CA GLN A 86 3.39 -1.26 -0.87
C GLN A 86 4.53 -1.27 -1.90
N ILE A 87 5.24 -2.39 -2.05
CA ILE A 87 6.25 -2.58 -3.11
C ILE A 87 5.61 -2.37 -4.48
N TYR A 88 4.43 -2.94 -4.71
CA TYR A 88 3.70 -2.74 -5.95
C TYR A 88 3.39 -1.26 -6.20
N SER A 89 2.75 -0.60 -5.23
CA SER A 89 2.32 0.80 -5.35
C SER A 89 3.45 1.79 -5.62
N LYS A 90 4.62 1.54 -5.02
CA LYS A 90 5.78 2.46 -5.06
C LYS A 90 6.68 2.19 -6.25
N PHE A 91 6.85 0.93 -6.60
CA PHE A 91 7.87 0.54 -7.57
C PHE A 91 7.26 0.04 -8.87
N ILE A 92 6.11 -0.64 -8.88
CA ILE A 92 5.58 -1.29 -10.08
C ILE A 92 4.54 -0.41 -10.79
N GLY A 93 3.55 0.09 -10.05
CA GLY A 93 2.46 0.88 -10.60
C GLY A 93 1.34 1.14 -9.59
N PRO A 94 0.30 1.91 -9.96
CA PRO A 94 -0.82 2.19 -9.05
C PRO A 94 -1.55 0.89 -8.68
N LEU A 95 -1.99 0.78 -7.41
CA LEU A 95 -2.74 -0.39 -6.96
C LEU A 95 -4.01 -0.58 -7.81
N PRO A 96 -4.25 -1.78 -8.35
CA PRO A 96 -5.47 -2.09 -9.09
C PRO A 96 -6.73 -1.96 -8.22
N LEU A 97 -7.88 -1.75 -8.85
CA LEU A 97 -9.17 -1.62 -8.15
C LEU A 97 -9.67 -2.96 -7.60
N ALA A 98 -9.26 -4.07 -8.21
CA ALA A 98 -9.65 -5.43 -7.85
C ALA A 98 -8.46 -6.22 -7.29
N ALA A 99 -8.70 -7.03 -6.25
CA ALA A 99 -7.66 -7.84 -5.62
C ALA A 99 -7.13 -8.93 -6.57
N GLU A 100 -7.98 -9.41 -7.47
CA GLU A 100 -7.69 -10.39 -8.51
C GLU A 100 -6.66 -9.83 -9.51
N GLU A 101 -6.80 -8.55 -9.89
CA GLU A 101 -5.87 -7.86 -10.77
C GLU A 101 -4.52 -7.64 -10.09
N LEU A 102 -4.53 -7.25 -8.81
CA LEU A 102 -3.32 -7.13 -8.00
C LEU A 102 -2.60 -8.48 -7.91
N ALA A 103 -3.31 -9.57 -7.60
CA ALA A 103 -2.77 -10.91 -7.52
C ALA A 103 -2.10 -11.35 -8.84
N SER A 104 -2.82 -11.23 -9.96
CA SER A 104 -2.29 -11.57 -11.29
C SER A 104 -1.05 -10.76 -11.64
N SER A 105 -1.06 -9.48 -11.31
CA SER A 105 0.07 -8.59 -11.58
C SER A 105 1.27 -8.92 -10.70
N VAL A 106 1.08 -9.08 -9.39
CA VAL A 106 2.14 -9.49 -8.45
C VAL A 106 2.76 -10.81 -8.87
N ASN A 107 1.95 -11.80 -9.24
CA ASN A 107 2.45 -13.13 -9.65
C ASN A 107 3.38 -13.06 -10.88
N LYS A 108 3.17 -12.10 -11.78
CA LYS A 108 4.08 -11.84 -12.91
C LYS A 108 5.47 -11.40 -12.46
N TYR A 109 5.57 -10.57 -11.42
CA TYR A 109 6.85 -10.07 -10.91
C TYR A 109 7.48 -11.07 -9.93
N PHE A 110 6.70 -11.56 -8.98
CA PHE A 110 7.10 -12.43 -7.88
C PHE A 110 6.24 -13.71 -7.90
N PRO A 111 6.61 -14.72 -8.71
CA PRO A 111 5.79 -15.92 -8.90
C PRO A 111 5.82 -16.87 -7.71
N HIS A 112 6.74 -16.69 -6.76
CA HIS A 112 6.96 -17.60 -5.64
C HIS A 112 7.09 -16.79 -4.35
N ILE A 113 6.01 -16.69 -3.58
CA ILE A 113 6.01 -16.02 -2.28
C ILE A 113 5.56 -16.99 -1.19
N ILE A 114 6.28 -17.06 -0.07
CA ILE A 114 5.82 -17.76 1.13
C ILE A 114 5.63 -16.76 2.25
N ASP A 115 4.42 -16.75 2.80
CA ASP A 115 4.13 -16.10 4.08
C ASP A 115 4.37 -17.11 5.21
N THR A 116 5.40 -16.88 6.00
CA THR A 116 5.76 -17.73 7.14
C THR A 116 4.63 -17.82 8.16
N LYS A 117 3.79 -16.80 8.32
CA LYS A 117 2.64 -16.85 9.23
C LYS A 117 1.62 -17.89 8.75
N ILE A 118 1.37 -17.94 7.44
CA ILE A 118 0.51 -18.95 6.82
C ILE A 118 1.15 -20.32 6.95
N LEU A 119 2.44 -20.45 6.63
CA LEU A 119 3.17 -21.72 6.75
C LEU A 119 3.05 -22.33 8.14
N LEU A 120 3.25 -21.51 9.19
CA LEU A 120 3.14 -21.93 10.59
C LEU A 120 1.71 -22.33 10.98
N ASN A 121 0.69 -21.68 10.41
CA ASN A 121 -0.71 -22.01 10.65
C ASN A 121 -1.22 -23.18 9.80
N ALA A 122 -0.64 -23.46 8.64
CA ALA A 122 -1.11 -24.52 7.75
C ALA A 122 -0.74 -25.92 8.23
N ASN A 123 0.42 -26.05 8.89
CA ASN A 123 1.03 -27.34 9.16
C ASN A 123 0.91 -27.75 10.63
N HIS A 124 0.31 -28.92 10.89
CA HIS A 124 0.07 -29.43 12.24
C HIS A 124 1.37 -29.66 13.05
N ILE A 125 2.47 -30.06 12.39
CA ILE A 125 3.78 -30.26 13.04
C ILE A 125 4.32 -28.91 13.52
N LEU A 126 4.27 -27.89 12.66
CA LEU A 126 4.71 -26.53 13.00
C LEU A 126 3.83 -25.92 14.10
N GLN A 127 2.50 -26.05 14.01
CA GLN A 127 1.57 -25.57 15.03
C GLN A 127 1.86 -26.15 16.43
N GLN A 128 2.23 -27.43 16.52
CA GLN A 128 2.60 -28.05 17.80
C GLN A 128 3.86 -27.41 18.39
N ARG A 129 4.86 -27.10 17.54
CA ARG A 129 6.10 -26.44 17.96
C ARG A 129 5.87 -25.01 18.46
N ILE A 130 4.97 -24.25 17.82
CA ILE A 130 4.68 -22.84 18.18
C ILE A 130 3.55 -22.67 19.21
N LYS A 131 3.26 -23.70 20.02
CA LYS A 131 2.24 -23.68 21.08
C LYS A 131 0.85 -23.22 20.55
N LYS A 132 0.45 -23.73 19.39
CA LYS A 132 -0.87 -23.63 18.75
C LYS A 132 -1.41 -22.22 18.41
N SER A 133 -0.71 -21.12 18.71
CA SER A 133 -1.25 -19.77 18.41
C SER A 133 -0.27 -18.60 18.46
N LYS A 134 1.01 -18.80 18.78
CA LYS A 134 1.97 -17.70 18.88
C LYS A 134 2.70 -17.46 17.56
N THR A 135 1.96 -16.94 16.58
CA THR A 135 2.47 -16.65 15.22
C THR A 135 2.82 -15.18 15.00
N SER A 136 3.03 -14.37 16.04
CA SER A 136 3.72 -13.09 15.84
C SER A 136 5.18 -13.37 15.51
N LEU A 137 5.81 -12.50 14.70
CA LEU A 137 7.20 -12.67 14.27
C LEU A 137 8.14 -12.91 15.45
N SER A 138 8.08 -12.04 16.47
CA SER A 138 8.90 -12.15 17.68
C SER A 138 8.68 -13.43 18.47
N SER A 139 7.42 -13.87 18.63
CA SER A 139 7.13 -15.10 19.36
C SER A 139 7.50 -16.35 18.56
N ALA A 140 7.30 -16.35 17.26
CA ALA A 140 7.70 -17.43 16.37
C ALA A 140 9.22 -17.56 16.35
N PHE A 141 9.95 -16.45 16.25
CA PHE A 141 11.41 -16.42 16.32
C PHE A 141 11.93 -16.95 17.66
N ALA A 142 11.40 -16.48 18.78
CA ALA A 142 11.81 -16.95 20.11
C ALA A 142 11.55 -18.45 20.35
N LEU A 143 10.50 -19.02 19.74
CA LEU A 143 10.13 -20.43 19.91
C LEU A 143 10.89 -21.37 18.96
N LEU A 144 11.11 -20.96 17.72
CA LEU A 144 11.74 -21.79 16.69
C LEU A 144 13.26 -21.61 16.66
N CYS A 145 13.75 -20.40 16.94
CA CYS A 145 15.15 -20.04 16.88
C CYS A 145 15.69 -19.58 18.27
N PRO A 146 15.50 -20.37 19.36
CA PRO A 146 15.88 -19.93 20.70
C PRO A 146 17.38 -19.66 20.83
N HIS A 147 18.22 -20.41 20.10
CA HIS A 147 19.67 -20.25 20.10
C HIS A 147 20.13 -18.91 19.49
N LEU A 148 19.41 -18.37 18.50
CA LEU A 148 19.69 -17.07 17.91
C LEU A 148 19.07 -15.92 18.73
N ALA A 149 17.92 -16.18 19.36
CA ALA A 149 17.24 -15.20 20.21
C ALA A 149 17.94 -14.99 21.57
N LEU A 150 18.63 -16.02 22.08
CA LEU A 150 19.31 -16.04 23.38
C LEU A 150 20.84 -15.89 23.26
N SER A 151 21.36 -15.40 22.13
CA SER A 151 22.80 -15.28 21.83
C SER A 151 23.63 -14.42 22.80
N ASN A 152 23.06 -13.99 23.94
CA ASN A 152 23.78 -13.44 25.09
C ASN A 152 23.92 -14.38 26.30
N ILE A 153 23.37 -15.60 26.29
CA ILE A 153 23.52 -16.54 27.42
C ILE A 153 23.78 -17.96 26.91
N ASN A 154 25.02 -18.43 27.08
CA ASN A 154 25.41 -19.83 27.00
C ASN A 154 24.68 -20.64 28.09
N THR A 155 23.45 -21.10 27.81
CA THR A 155 22.81 -22.14 28.62
C THR A 155 22.87 -23.45 27.88
N GLY A 156 23.67 -24.38 28.40
CA GLY A 156 23.87 -25.74 27.88
C GLY A 156 22.62 -26.61 27.91
N LEU A 157 21.62 -26.26 27.09
CA LEU A 157 20.44 -27.08 26.86
C LEU A 157 20.75 -28.13 25.78
N PRO A 158 20.32 -29.40 25.93
CA PRO A 158 20.71 -30.47 25.02
C PRO A 158 20.35 -30.16 23.58
N SER A 159 21.36 -30.22 22.71
CA SER A 159 21.29 -30.03 21.25
C SER A 159 20.21 -30.92 20.63
N HIS A 160 19.00 -30.41 20.54
CA HIS A 160 18.06 -30.86 19.53
C HIS A 160 18.50 -30.22 18.21
N SER A 161 18.36 -30.94 17.11
CA SER A 161 18.83 -30.59 15.76
C SER A 161 18.24 -29.26 15.25
N TYR A 162 18.77 -28.13 15.73
CA TYR A 162 18.48 -26.81 15.19
C TYR A 162 19.41 -26.57 13.99
N LEU A 163 18.86 -25.95 12.93
CA LEU A 163 19.66 -25.56 11.78
C LEU A 163 20.58 -24.41 12.23
N SER A 164 21.89 -24.58 12.08
CA SER A 164 22.83 -23.47 12.26
C SER A 164 22.64 -22.50 11.10
N VAL A 165 22.04 -21.34 11.36
CA VAL A 165 22.00 -20.24 10.40
C VAL A 165 23.28 -19.44 10.60
N GLU A 166 24.23 -19.61 9.69
CA GLU A 166 25.41 -18.76 9.65
C GLU A 166 25.01 -17.36 9.17
N VAL A 167 25.36 -16.35 9.94
CA VAL A 167 25.08 -14.95 9.62
C VAL A 167 26.41 -14.29 9.33
N GLU A 168 26.74 -14.15 8.05
CA GLU A 168 27.89 -13.38 7.63
C GLU A 168 27.50 -11.90 7.66
N VAL A 169 28.08 -11.15 8.59
CA VAL A 169 27.90 -9.70 8.71
C VAL A 169 29.27 -9.05 8.61
N ASP A 170 29.41 -8.10 7.69
CA ASP A 170 30.58 -7.22 7.60
C ASP A 170 30.82 -6.52 8.97
N ASP A 171 32.07 -6.46 9.43
CA ASP A 171 32.46 -5.95 10.76
C ASP A 171 31.94 -4.53 11.02
N LEU A 172 31.73 -3.74 9.97
CA LEU A 172 31.17 -2.38 10.02
C LEU A 172 29.66 -2.33 10.29
N ARG A 173 28.91 -3.40 10.01
CA ARG A 173 27.43 -3.46 10.14
C ARG A 173 26.98 -4.23 11.37
N SER A 174 27.83 -5.12 11.89
CA SER A 174 27.55 -5.90 13.10
C SER A 174 27.31 -5.01 14.33
N CYS A 175 28.01 -3.88 14.43
CA CYS A 175 27.90 -2.93 15.55
C CYS A 175 26.61 -2.09 15.55
N ASN A 176 25.90 -1.98 14.42
CA ASN A 176 24.60 -1.31 14.32
C ASN A 176 23.41 -2.29 14.32
N TRP A 177 23.67 -3.59 14.43
CA TRP A 177 22.64 -4.62 14.47
C TRP A 177 21.91 -4.59 15.81
N ASN A 178 20.87 -3.76 15.90
CA ASN A 178 20.04 -3.70 17.09
C ASN A 178 19.35 -5.05 17.29
N SER A 179 19.37 -5.58 18.52
CA SER A 179 18.77 -6.86 18.91
C SER A 179 17.22 -6.87 18.89
N GLY A 180 16.60 -6.12 17.98
CA GLY A 180 15.15 -5.95 17.89
C GLY A 180 14.56 -4.94 18.88
N ALA A 181 15.38 -4.15 19.58
CA ALA A 181 14.91 -3.12 20.52
C ALA A 181 14.15 -1.96 19.83
N LYS A 182 14.42 -1.74 18.54
CA LYS A 182 13.66 -0.88 17.64
C LYS A 182 13.33 -1.73 16.43
N HIS A 183 12.04 -1.91 16.12
CA HIS A 183 11.62 -2.67 14.94
C HIS A 183 12.28 -2.08 13.68
N GLU A 184 13.08 -2.88 12.98
CA GLU A 184 13.81 -2.49 11.77
C GLU A 184 13.54 -3.53 10.68
N ALA A 185 13.23 -3.07 9.47
CA ALA A 185 12.84 -3.93 8.36
C ALA A 185 13.90 -5.00 8.01
N GLY A 186 15.19 -4.66 8.09
CA GLY A 186 16.28 -5.61 7.85
C GLY A 186 16.33 -6.73 8.89
N TYR A 187 16.15 -6.39 10.18
CA TYR A 187 16.14 -7.37 11.25
C TYR A 187 14.89 -8.25 11.22
N ASP A 188 13.72 -7.67 10.90
CA ASP A 188 12.48 -8.42 10.73
C ASP A 188 12.56 -9.39 9.54
N ALA A 189 13.21 -9.00 8.44
CA ALA A 189 13.50 -9.87 7.30
C ALA A 189 14.45 -11.02 7.68
N PHE A 190 15.49 -10.73 8.48
CA PHE A 190 16.38 -11.75 9.03
C PHE A 190 15.63 -12.76 9.91
N MET A 191 14.85 -12.29 10.90
CA MET A 191 14.03 -13.16 11.75
C MET A 191 13.08 -14.02 10.93
N THR A 192 12.47 -13.44 9.89
CA THR A 192 11.59 -14.13 8.95
C THR A 192 12.32 -15.25 8.21
N GLY A 193 13.54 -14.99 7.72
CA GLY A 193 14.38 -15.99 7.08
C GLY A 193 14.75 -17.15 8.01
N CYS A 194 15.15 -16.85 9.25
CA CYS A 194 15.46 -17.87 10.25
C CYS A 194 14.24 -18.76 10.58
N ILE A 195 13.07 -18.15 10.77
CA ILE A 195 11.82 -18.88 10.99
C ILE A 195 11.52 -19.82 9.82
N PHE A 196 11.67 -19.34 8.59
CA PHE A 196 11.43 -20.13 7.40
C PHE A 196 12.41 -21.31 7.30
N ALA A 197 13.70 -21.07 7.47
CA ALA A 197 14.73 -22.12 7.43
C ALA A 197 14.47 -23.20 8.49
N GLN A 198 14.14 -22.79 9.72
CA GLN A 198 13.82 -23.74 10.78
C GLN A 198 12.50 -24.48 10.51
N ALA A 199 11.49 -23.80 9.96
CA ALA A 199 10.24 -24.44 9.55
C ALA A 199 10.49 -25.50 8.46
N CYS A 200 11.30 -25.20 7.44
CA CYS A 200 11.73 -26.16 6.42
C CYS A 200 12.40 -27.40 7.03
N SER A 201 13.32 -27.20 7.99
CA SER A 201 13.95 -28.31 8.70
C SER A 201 12.94 -29.18 9.44
N HIS A 202 11.95 -28.57 10.12
CA HIS A 202 10.86 -29.31 10.78
C HIS A 202 9.92 -30.03 9.81
N LEU A 203 9.79 -29.52 8.59
CA LEU A 203 9.08 -30.20 7.49
C LEU A 203 9.94 -31.29 6.84
N GLY A 204 11.17 -31.51 7.32
CA GLY A 204 12.13 -32.51 6.84
C GLY A 204 12.82 -32.13 5.53
N ILE A 205 12.85 -30.85 5.17
CA ILE A 205 13.63 -30.33 4.06
C ILE A 205 15.06 -30.17 4.56
N ASP A 206 15.98 -30.98 4.02
CA ASP A 206 17.38 -30.95 4.42
C ASP A 206 18.22 -30.11 3.44
N PHE A 207 18.59 -28.92 3.88
CA PHE A 207 19.43 -28.00 3.13
C PHE A 207 20.85 -28.52 2.86
N LYS A 208 21.30 -29.59 3.54
CA LYS A 208 22.61 -30.22 3.28
C LYS A 208 22.58 -31.21 2.12
N ILE A 209 21.41 -31.78 1.84
CA ILE A 209 21.21 -32.78 0.78
C ILE A 209 20.72 -32.12 -0.51
N GLN A 210 19.99 -31.00 -0.40
CA GLN A 210 19.55 -30.24 -1.57
C GLN A 210 20.74 -29.69 -2.34
N LEU A 211 20.80 -29.98 -3.64
CA LEU A 211 21.77 -29.34 -4.52
C LEU A 211 21.46 -27.82 -4.60
N PRO A 212 22.47 -26.96 -4.73
CA PRO A 212 22.29 -25.52 -4.95
C PRO A 212 21.38 -25.16 -6.15
N SER A 213 21.19 -26.10 -7.08
CA SER A 213 20.33 -25.97 -8.26
C SER A 213 18.85 -26.30 -8.02
N GLU A 214 18.50 -26.92 -6.88
CA GLU A 214 17.10 -27.22 -6.57
C GLU A 214 16.37 -25.95 -6.09
N ASN A 215 15.45 -25.47 -6.91
CA ASN A 215 14.63 -24.34 -6.53
C ASN A 215 13.59 -24.76 -5.48
N LEU A 216 13.73 -24.25 -4.25
CA LEU A 216 12.79 -24.44 -3.14
C LEU A 216 11.35 -24.13 -3.52
N ALA A 217 11.14 -23.23 -4.50
CA ALA A 217 9.84 -22.90 -5.02
C ALA A 217 9.13 -24.05 -5.74
N TYR A 218 9.78 -25.19 -6.01
CA TYR A 218 9.17 -26.41 -6.57
C TYR A 218 9.10 -27.56 -5.57
N ASN A 219 9.51 -27.35 -4.32
CA ASN A 219 9.47 -28.40 -3.30
C ASN A 219 8.02 -28.77 -2.97
N GLU A 220 7.67 -30.06 -3.10
CA GLU A 220 6.32 -30.58 -2.89
C GLU A 220 5.75 -30.25 -1.50
N ARG A 221 6.61 -30.15 -0.48
CA ARG A 221 6.21 -29.84 0.90
C ARG A 221 5.84 -28.38 1.11
N LEU A 222 6.31 -27.49 0.23
CA LEU A 222 6.04 -26.05 0.28
C LEU A 222 5.00 -25.60 -0.75
N GLN A 223 4.81 -26.35 -1.85
CA GLN A 223 3.90 -25.99 -2.95
C GLN A 223 2.53 -25.50 -2.49
N LYS A 224 1.94 -26.18 -1.49
CA LYS A 224 0.59 -25.88 -0.99
C LYS A 224 0.48 -24.53 -0.27
N GLN A 225 1.59 -23.91 0.09
CA GLN A 225 1.64 -22.62 0.81
C GLN A 225 2.25 -21.51 -0.04
N ILE A 226 2.71 -21.80 -1.25
CA ILE A 226 3.23 -20.77 -2.16
C ILE A 226 2.07 -19.88 -2.62
N ASN A 227 2.35 -18.58 -2.69
CA ASN A 227 1.46 -17.52 -3.16
C ASN A 227 0.19 -17.32 -2.33
N LEU A 228 0.12 -17.88 -1.14
CA LEU A 228 -0.97 -17.63 -0.20
C LEU A 228 -0.59 -16.49 0.74
N LEU A 229 -1.40 -15.43 0.79
CA LEU A 229 -1.21 -14.26 1.67
C LEU A 229 -2.46 -13.94 2.49
N TYR A 230 -2.30 -13.48 3.73
CA TYR A 230 -3.43 -13.01 4.55
C TYR A 230 -3.91 -11.63 4.07
N LEU A 231 -5.19 -11.52 3.70
CA LEU A 231 -5.83 -10.23 3.38
C LEU A 231 -6.28 -9.47 4.64
N SER A 232 -6.72 -10.19 5.66
CA SER A 232 -7.23 -9.60 6.89
C SER A 232 -7.00 -10.50 8.09
N TRP A 233 -6.65 -9.87 9.21
CA TRP A 233 -6.54 -10.51 10.51
C TRP A 233 -7.89 -10.91 11.10
N THR A 234 -9.00 -10.27 10.70
CA THR A 234 -10.31 -10.46 11.34
C THR A 234 -10.97 -11.77 10.94
N ASN A 235 -11.02 -12.06 9.64
CA ASN A 235 -11.70 -13.24 9.10
C ASN A 235 -10.75 -14.38 8.70
N GLY A 236 -9.44 -14.14 8.78
CA GLY A 236 -8.45 -15.09 8.27
C GLY A 236 -8.58 -15.29 6.75
N ASP A 237 -9.13 -14.30 6.03
CA ASP A 237 -9.22 -14.32 4.57
C ASP A 237 -7.82 -14.47 3.99
N VAL A 238 -7.61 -15.51 3.18
CA VAL A 238 -6.37 -15.74 2.44
C VAL A 238 -6.65 -15.52 0.95
N ILE A 239 -5.77 -14.80 0.27
CA ILE A 239 -5.76 -14.70 -1.19
C ILE A 239 -4.69 -15.62 -1.76
N ASP A 240 -5.03 -16.36 -2.80
CA ASP A 240 -4.07 -17.06 -3.64
C ASP A 240 -3.67 -16.15 -4.80
N LEU A 241 -2.43 -15.70 -4.82
CA LEU A 241 -1.92 -14.80 -5.86
C LEU A 241 -1.83 -15.48 -7.23
N SER A 242 -1.80 -16.82 -7.28
CA SER A 242 -1.73 -17.58 -8.54
C SER A 242 -3.08 -17.60 -9.26
N THR A 243 -4.19 -17.61 -8.51
CA THR A 243 -5.55 -17.66 -9.06
C THR A 243 -6.32 -16.36 -8.91
N GLY A 244 -5.84 -15.45 -8.06
CA GLY A 244 -6.53 -14.23 -7.64
C GLY A 244 -7.72 -14.47 -6.71
N LYS A 245 -8.03 -15.72 -6.36
CA LYS A 245 -9.23 -16.05 -5.58
C LYS A 245 -8.95 -16.08 -4.09
N LYS A 246 -9.98 -15.74 -3.31
CA LYS A 246 -9.97 -16.00 -1.87
C LYS A 246 -10.07 -17.50 -1.60
N VAL A 247 -9.20 -18.01 -0.74
CA VAL A 247 -9.23 -19.38 -0.26
C VAL A 247 -10.19 -19.45 0.92
N THR A 248 -11.33 -20.11 0.73
CA THR A 248 -12.36 -20.33 1.76
C THR A 248 -12.10 -21.55 2.64
N GLU A 249 -11.19 -22.44 2.23
CA GLU A 249 -10.86 -23.65 2.99
C GLU A 249 -9.91 -23.33 4.14
N SER A 250 -10.31 -23.72 5.34
CA SER A 250 -9.56 -23.47 6.57
C SER A 250 -8.17 -24.11 6.50
N LEU A 251 -7.14 -23.31 6.26
CA LEU A 251 -5.76 -23.71 6.55
C LEU A 251 -5.65 -23.97 8.07
N GLY A 252 -5.77 -25.24 8.46
CA GLY A 252 -5.45 -25.74 9.80
C GLY A 252 -6.30 -25.20 10.95
N SER A 253 -7.46 -25.84 11.20
CA SER A 253 -8.19 -26.11 12.47
C SER A 253 -8.29 -25.08 13.64
N ASN A 254 -7.63 -23.93 13.63
CA ASN A 254 -7.66 -22.94 14.72
C ASN A 254 -8.23 -21.55 14.33
N ILE A 255 -8.66 -21.36 13.08
CA ILE A 255 -9.43 -20.17 12.64
C ILE A 255 -10.92 -20.25 13.05
N LEU A 256 -11.26 -21.15 13.98
CA LEU A 256 -12.57 -21.12 14.67
C LEU A 256 -12.69 -19.96 15.68
N LYS A 257 -11.68 -19.09 15.80
CA LYS A 257 -11.75 -17.93 16.68
C LYS A 257 -12.51 -16.79 16.00
N LYS A 258 -13.84 -16.82 16.19
CA LYS A 258 -14.82 -15.77 15.81
C LYS A 258 -14.73 -15.39 14.34
N GLN A 259 -15.42 -16.14 13.49
CA GLN A 259 -15.77 -15.64 12.17
C GLN A 259 -16.62 -14.39 12.38
N TYR A 260 -16.06 -13.22 12.07
CA TYR A 260 -16.82 -11.99 12.19
C TYR A 260 -17.91 -11.99 11.10
N PRO A 261 -19.04 -11.33 11.35
CA PRO A 261 -20.05 -11.15 10.32
C PRO A 261 -19.42 -10.60 9.05
N LYS A 262 -19.89 -11.07 7.89
CA LYS A 262 -19.46 -10.53 6.60
C LYS A 262 -19.64 -9.01 6.62
N ILE A 263 -18.58 -8.29 6.26
CA ILE A 263 -18.61 -6.84 6.19
C ILE A 263 -19.47 -6.44 4.99
N VAL A 264 -20.53 -5.68 5.25
CA VAL A 264 -21.41 -5.10 4.23
C VAL A 264 -21.25 -3.59 4.33
N PHE A 265 -20.45 -3.01 3.44
CA PHE A 265 -20.04 -1.60 3.51
C PHE A 265 -21.21 -0.62 3.49
N GLU A 266 -22.28 -0.96 2.76
CA GLU A 266 -23.52 -0.15 2.70
C GLU A 266 -24.24 -0.05 4.05
N ASN A 267 -23.99 -1.00 4.96
CA ASN A 267 -24.60 -1.03 6.28
C ASN A 267 -23.72 -0.36 7.35
N ILE A 268 -22.62 0.30 6.98
CA ILE A 268 -21.67 0.86 7.94
C ILE A 268 -21.90 2.36 8.12
N VAL A 269 -22.07 2.74 9.38
CA VAL A 269 -21.90 4.12 9.85
C VAL A 269 -20.49 4.27 10.40
N LEU A 270 -19.77 5.27 9.91
CA LEU A 270 -18.56 5.80 10.51
C LEU A 270 -18.95 6.87 11.54
N LEU A 271 -18.46 6.73 12.77
CA LEU A 271 -18.59 7.72 13.83
C LEU A 271 -17.21 8.15 14.30
N TRP A 272 -17.01 9.45 14.53
CA TRP A 272 -15.75 9.95 15.09
C TRP A 272 -15.96 11.22 15.92
N GLY A 273 -14.97 11.60 16.73
CA GLY A 273 -15.07 12.78 17.60
C GLY A 273 -16.03 12.61 18.78
N PHE A 274 -16.34 11.36 19.15
CA PHE A 274 -17.10 11.00 20.36
C PHE A 274 -16.18 10.98 21.59
N PRO A 275 -16.73 10.99 22.82
CA PRO A 275 -15.92 10.96 24.04
C PRO A 275 -14.92 9.80 24.07
N SER A 276 -13.64 10.10 24.30
CA SER A 276 -12.57 9.11 24.35
C SER A 276 -12.84 8.04 25.42
N GLY A 277 -12.62 6.77 25.09
CA GLY A 277 -12.69 5.65 26.04
C GLY A 277 -14.01 4.87 26.05
N LEU A 278 -14.99 5.22 25.22
CA LEU A 278 -16.19 4.39 25.01
C LEU A 278 -15.81 3.03 24.41
N LYS A 279 -16.19 1.94 25.10
CA LYS A 279 -15.96 0.58 24.60
C LYS A 279 -17.01 0.22 23.55
N ALA A 280 -16.62 -0.63 22.58
CA ALA A 280 -17.51 -1.18 21.57
C ALA A 280 -18.85 -1.75 22.12
N ARG A 281 -18.83 -2.32 23.34
CA ARG A 281 -20.03 -2.80 24.03
C ARG A 281 -20.99 -1.67 24.39
N GLU A 282 -20.48 -0.56 24.90
CA GLU A 282 -21.28 0.59 25.31
C GLU A 282 -21.90 1.28 24.10
N ILE A 283 -21.12 1.44 23.02
CA ILE A 283 -21.59 1.99 21.74
C ILE A 283 -22.72 1.12 21.17
N ARG A 284 -22.52 -0.21 21.16
CA ARG A 284 -23.55 -1.16 20.75
C ARG A 284 -24.81 -1.01 21.60
N GLU A 285 -24.68 -1.03 22.93
CA GLU A 285 -25.82 -0.92 23.85
C GLU A 285 -26.62 0.36 23.64
N CYS A 286 -25.95 1.51 23.43
CA CYS A 286 -26.61 2.79 23.15
C CYS A 286 -27.49 2.72 21.89
N ILE A 287 -26.95 2.16 20.81
CA ILE A 287 -27.66 2.08 19.52
C ILE A 287 -28.77 1.04 19.58
N THR A 288 -28.53 -0.13 20.17
CA THR A 288 -29.53 -1.19 20.27
C THR A 288 -30.73 -0.84 21.15
N LYS A 289 -30.57 0.08 22.11
CA LYS A 289 -31.70 0.59 22.91
C LYS A 289 -32.69 1.41 22.08
N VAL A 290 -32.24 1.98 20.97
CA VAL A 290 -33.04 2.83 20.08
C VAL A 290 -33.60 2.03 18.91
N PHE A 291 -32.73 1.27 18.23
CA PHE A 291 -33.06 0.56 17.00
C PHE A 291 -33.42 -0.92 17.22
N GLY A 292 -33.40 -1.38 18.47
CA GLY A 292 -33.69 -2.76 18.85
C GLY A 292 -32.45 -3.65 18.98
N PRO A 293 -32.58 -4.81 19.65
CA PRO A 293 -31.44 -5.67 20.02
C PRO A 293 -30.68 -6.27 18.83
N THR A 294 -31.32 -6.41 17.67
CA THR A 294 -30.74 -7.00 16.46
C THR A 294 -30.26 -5.97 15.43
N SER A 295 -30.32 -4.68 15.76
CA SER A 295 -29.98 -3.60 14.83
C SER A 295 -28.50 -3.55 14.46
N VAL A 296 -27.61 -3.80 15.43
CA VAL A 296 -26.16 -3.72 15.25
C VAL A 296 -25.55 -5.12 15.18
N THR A 297 -24.87 -5.42 14.08
CA THR A 297 -24.15 -6.69 13.89
C THR A 297 -22.77 -6.63 14.53
N SER A 298 -21.99 -5.59 14.25
CA SER A 298 -20.61 -5.46 14.70
C SER A 298 -20.22 -3.99 14.95
N VAL A 299 -19.22 -3.80 15.82
CA VAL A 299 -18.65 -2.49 16.16
C VAL A 299 -17.13 -2.66 16.14
N TYR A 300 -16.45 -1.92 15.27
CA TYR A 300 -15.00 -1.98 15.10
C TYR A 300 -14.40 -0.61 15.36
N HIS A 301 -13.53 -0.49 16.36
CA HIS A 301 -12.74 0.73 16.52
C HIS A 301 -11.72 0.81 15.41
N LEU A 302 -11.69 1.97 14.74
CA LEU A 302 -10.62 2.31 13.82
C LEU A 302 -9.40 2.77 14.63
N ASP A 303 -9.65 3.66 15.59
CA ASP A 303 -8.71 4.14 16.60
C ASP A 303 -9.48 4.57 17.88
N GLU A 304 -8.84 5.37 18.74
CA GLU A 304 -9.46 5.90 19.95
C GLU A 304 -10.51 6.99 19.71
N THR A 305 -10.53 7.59 18.52
CA THR A 305 -11.40 8.71 18.12
C THR A 305 -12.50 8.31 17.13
N ALA A 306 -12.39 7.14 16.49
CA ALA A 306 -13.26 6.71 15.41
C ALA A 306 -13.67 5.24 15.50
N VAL A 307 -14.91 4.96 15.07
CA VAL A 307 -15.52 3.63 15.14
C VAL A 307 -16.43 3.38 13.93
N PHE A 308 -16.38 2.17 13.41
CA PHE A 308 -17.36 1.64 12.47
C PHE A 308 -18.45 0.89 13.21
N VAL A 309 -19.70 1.21 12.92
CA VAL A 309 -20.88 0.49 13.39
C VAL A 309 -21.57 -0.13 12.18
N GLN A 310 -21.62 -1.47 12.13
CA GLN A 310 -22.30 -2.18 11.06
C GLN A 310 -23.71 -2.57 11.50
N PHE A 311 -24.71 -2.02 10.81
CA PHE A 311 -26.12 -2.34 11.00
C PHE A 311 -26.54 -3.62 10.27
N MET A 312 -27.70 -4.16 10.64
CA MET A 312 -28.29 -5.33 9.99
C MET A 312 -28.79 -5.03 8.57
N LYS A 313 -29.29 -3.80 8.35
CA LYS A 313 -29.84 -3.33 7.07
C LYS A 313 -29.30 -1.96 6.70
N ALA A 314 -29.20 -1.67 5.40
CA ALA A 314 -28.77 -0.37 4.89
C ALA A 314 -29.74 0.77 5.28
N GLU A 315 -31.05 0.50 5.34
CA GLU A 315 -32.07 1.48 5.76
C GLU A 315 -31.78 2.08 7.15
N MET A 316 -31.29 1.25 8.07
CA MET A 316 -30.96 1.68 9.44
C MET A 316 -29.79 2.68 9.49
N VAL A 317 -28.91 2.69 8.48
CA VAL A 317 -27.84 3.69 8.35
C VAL A 317 -28.46 5.07 8.13
N SER A 318 -29.38 5.16 7.16
CA SER A 318 -30.10 6.41 6.87
C SER A 318 -30.93 6.87 8.06
N ASP A 319 -31.66 5.94 8.70
CA ASP A 319 -32.47 6.26 9.89
C ASP A 319 -31.61 6.76 11.05
N PHE A 320 -30.45 6.14 11.26
CA PHE A 320 -29.50 6.56 12.30
C PHE A 320 -28.96 7.98 12.03
N LEU A 321 -28.54 8.26 10.79
CA LEU A 321 -28.01 9.58 10.43
C LEU A 321 -29.08 10.67 10.57
N LEU A 322 -30.31 10.40 10.11
CA LEU A 322 -31.44 11.31 10.28
C LEU A 322 -31.79 11.54 11.75
N LEU A 323 -31.79 10.47 12.57
CA LEU A 323 -32.07 10.58 13.99
C LEU A 323 -31.01 11.42 14.70
N LYS A 324 -29.71 11.19 14.41
CA LYS A 324 -28.62 11.98 14.97
C LYS A 324 -28.76 13.46 14.64
N GLU A 325 -29.02 13.79 13.37
CA GLU A 325 -29.19 15.18 12.95
C GLU A 325 -30.38 15.85 13.64
N LYS A 326 -31.50 15.13 13.83
CA LYS A 326 -32.66 15.62 14.59
C LYS A 326 -32.30 15.90 16.05
N LEU A 327 -31.56 14.98 16.69
CA LEU A 327 -31.14 15.12 18.09
C LEU A 327 -30.22 16.33 18.27
N GLU A 328 -29.30 16.57 17.33
CA GLU A 328 -28.40 17.74 17.34
C GLU A 328 -29.11 19.07 17.15
N LYS A 329 -30.28 19.09 16.50
CA LYS A 329 -31.11 20.30 16.33
C LYS A 329 -32.03 20.58 17.52
N SER A 330 -32.17 19.63 18.45
CA SER A 330 -33.12 19.70 19.56
C SER A 330 -32.40 19.86 20.90
N ASP A 331 -32.28 21.10 21.39
CA ASP A 331 -31.69 21.43 22.70
C ASP A 331 -32.63 21.14 23.89
N GLY A 332 -33.60 20.23 23.72
CA GLY A 332 -34.62 19.94 24.72
C GLY A 332 -34.15 18.94 25.80
N PRO A 333 -34.81 18.87 26.97
CA PRO A 333 -34.48 17.91 28.04
C PRO A 333 -34.51 16.43 27.60
N ILE A 334 -35.26 16.14 26.54
CA ILE A 334 -35.42 14.81 25.94
C ILE A 334 -34.13 14.34 25.26
N SER A 335 -33.28 15.25 24.75
CA SER A 335 -32.00 14.89 24.13
C SER A 335 -30.98 14.37 25.15
N VAL A 336 -31.05 14.85 26.40
CA VAL A 336 -30.17 14.46 27.52
C VAL A 336 -30.50 13.06 28.06
N LEU A 337 -31.78 12.66 28.02
CA LEU A 337 -32.23 11.32 28.45
C LEU A 337 -32.23 10.28 27.34
N HIS A 338 -31.93 10.68 26.10
CA HIS A 338 -31.93 9.77 24.97
C HIS A 338 -30.83 8.71 25.12
N PRO A 339 -31.06 7.43 24.74
CA PRO A 339 -30.03 6.39 24.86
C PRO A 339 -28.74 6.67 24.07
N LEU A 340 -28.78 7.56 23.08
CA LEU A 340 -27.60 8.04 22.33
C LEU A 340 -26.87 9.21 22.99
N ALA A 341 -27.38 9.79 24.08
CA ALA A 341 -26.79 10.97 24.71
C ALA A 341 -25.31 10.75 25.07
N LYS A 342 -24.95 9.57 25.56
CA LYS A 342 -23.57 9.17 25.87
C LYS A 342 -22.64 9.14 24.65
N LEU A 343 -23.18 8.83 23.47
CA LEU A 343 -22.43 8.79 22.21
C LEU A 343 -22.29 10.19 21.59
N LEU A 344 -23.27 11.06 21.84
CA LEU A 344 -23.34 12.43 21.31
C LEU A 344 -22.89 13.48 22.34
N GLU A 345 -22.38 13.04 23.48
CA GLU A 345 -21.92 13.89 24.56
C GLU A 345 -20.79 14.82 24.07
N GLY A 346 -20.86 16.08 24.46
CA GLY A 346 -19.94 17.13 23.98
C GLY A 346 -20.30 17.71 22.61
N GLY A 347 -21.27 17.14 21.87
CA GLY A 347 -21.79 17.71 20.62
C GLY A 347 -20.77 17.77 19.47
N SER A 348 -19.61 17.12 19.62
CA SER A 348 -18.53 17.04 18.62
C SER A 348 -18.57 15.75 17.81
N THR A 349 -19.48 14.83 18.10
CA THR A 349 -19.57 13.55 17.40
C THR A 349 -20.02 13.77 15.97
N HIS A 350 -19.21 13.30 15.04
CA HIS A 350 -19.50 13.27 13.62
C HIS A 350 -20.02 11.89 13.21
N ALA A 351 -20.88 11.84 12.19
CA ALA A 351 -21.39 10.58 11.64
C ALA A 351 -21.59 10.62 10.13
N ALA A 352 -21.21 9.54 9.45
CA ALA A 352 -21.30 9.45 8.00
C ALA A 352 -21.41 8.00 7.51
N SER A 353 -21.70 7.82 6.22
CA SER A 353 -21.56 6.52 5.56
C SER A 353 -20.09 6.15 5.34
N TYR A 354 -19.85 4.87 5.05
CA TYR A 354 -18.52 4.34 4.72
C TYR A 354 -17.83 5.04 3.53
N GLU A 355 -18.57 5.65 2.60
CA GLU A 355 -17.96 6.38 1.47
C GLU A 355 -17.14 7.58 1.95
N THR A 356 -17.54 8.23 3.04
CA THR A 356 -16.79 9.36 3.62
C THR A 356 -15.43 8.91 4.16
N TYR A 357 -15.36 7.70 4.73
CA TYR A 357 -14.09 7.11 5.13
C TYR A 357 -13.13 6.99 3.94
N LYS A 358 -13.62 6.52 2.78
CA LYS A 358 -12.80 6.42 1.56
C LYS A 358 -12.34 7.78 1.06
N GLU A 359 -13.19 8.80 1.11
CA GLU A 359 -12.85 10.17 0.71
C GLU A 359 -11.72 10.73 1.60
N ILE A 360 -11.84 10.61 2.92
CA ILE A 360 -10.85 11.13 3.89
C ILE A 360 -9.53 10.37 3.78
N CYS A 361 -9.59 9.04 3.74
CA CYS A 361 -8.39 8.18 3.65
C CYS A 361 -7.78 8.14 2.25
N GLY A 362 -8.49 8.62 1.23
CA GLY A 362 -7.97 8.78 -0.13
C GLY A 362 -7.10 10.04 -0.31
N SER A 363 -7.09 10.94 0.68
CA SER A 363 -6.23 12.12 0.65
C SER A 363 -4.75 11.76 0.88
N SER A 364 -3.84 12.59 0.37
CA SER A 364 -2.39 12.45 0.64
C SER A 364 -1.99 12.82 2.08
N ILE A 365 -2.96 13.20 2.90
CA ILE A 365 -2.78 13.67 4.27
C ILE A 365 -2.79 12.46 5.19
N SER A 366 -1.78 12.37 6.06
CA SER A 366 -1.67 11.30 7.05
C SER A 366 -1.57 11.91 8.44
N LYS A 367 -2.50 11.51 9.32
CA LYS A 367 -2.48 11.86 10.75
C LYS A 367 -2.53 10.58 11.58
N HIS A 368 -2.15 10.71 12.84
CA HIS A 368 -2.14 9.58 13.78
C HIS A 368 -3.57 9.13 14.14
N LEU A 369 -4.49 10.09 14.30
CA LEU A 369 -5.88 9.85 14.64
C LEU A 369 -6.78 10.26 13.48
N PHE A 370 -7.85 9.48 13.29
CA PHE A 370 -8.82 9.71 12.22
C PHE A 370 -9.55 11.04 12.38
N ALA A 371 -9.90 11.44 13.61
CA ALA A 371 -10.55 12.72 13.85
C ALA A 371 -9.67 13.91 13.39
N ASP A 372 -8.38 13.88 13.68
CA ASP A 372 -7.42 14.90 13.24
C ASP A 372 -7.30 14.90 11.70
N GLN A 373 -7.33 13.72 11.07
CA GLN A 373 -7.30 13.61 9.62
C GLN A 373 -8.55 14.22 8.98
N ALA A 374 -9.73 13.93 9.53
CA ALA A 374 -11.00 14.47 9.06
C ALA A 374 -11.05 16.00 9.19
N GLU A 375 -10.49 16.55 10.27
CA GLU A 375 -10.39 18.00 10.47
C GLU A 375 -9.48 18.65 9.41
N VAL A 376 -8.30 18.10 9.16
CA VAL A 376 -7.38 18.63 8.14
C VAL A 376 -7.91 18.43 6.72
N PHE A 377 -8.68 17.36 6.47
CA PHE A 377 -9.40 17.18 5.21
C PHE A 377 -10.48 18.26 4.98
N GLY A 378 -10.88 18.97 6.04
CA GLY A 378 -11.80 20.10 5.97
C GLY A 378 -13.27 19.71 6.18
N ILE A 379 -13.55 18.59 6.86
CA ILE A 379 -14.92 18.25 7.25
C ILE A 379 -15.43 19.29 8.28
N ARG A 380 -16.48 20.02 7.91
CA ARG A 380 -17.12 21.05 8.76
C ARG A 380 -18.55 20.69 9.20
N TRP A 381 -19.10 19.60 8.69
CA TRP A 381 -20.45 19.13 8.99
C TRP A 381 -20.39 18.04 10.06
N LYS A 382 -21.42 17.94 10.92
CA LYS A 382 -21.50 16.89 11.96
C LYS A 382 -22.18 15.61 11.49
N THR A 383 -23.09 15.69 10.53
CA THR A 383 -23.75 14.52 9.95
C THR A 383 -23.88 14.69 8.44
N LYS A 384 -23.41 13.72 7.65
CA LYS A 384 -23.62 13.67 6.18
C LYS A 384 -24.69 12.65 5.89
N LEU A 385 -25.85 13.12 5.46
CA LEU A 385 -26.96 12.27 5.06
C LEU A 385 -26.64 11.50 3.78
N VAL A 386 -27.24 10.32 3.64
CA VAL A 386 -27.15 9.53 2.42
C VAL A 386 -28.22 10.03 1.44
N GLU A 387 -27.81 10.46 0.25
CA GLU A 387 -28.76 10.80 -0.82
C GLU A 387 -29.54 9.55 -1.23
N SER A 388 -30.86 9.62 -1.11
CA SER A 388 -31.74 8.52 -1.52
C SER A 388 -31.76 8.47 -3.05
N LYS A 389 -31.39 7.32 -3.64
CA LYS A 389 -31.50 7.07 -5.11
C LYS A 389 -32.93 7.13 -5.68
N ALA A 390 -33.92 7.55 -4.90
CA ALA A 390 -35.33 7.59 -5.27
C ALA A 390 -35.81 8.97 -5.79
N ALA A 391 -34.95 9.98 -5.87
CA ALA A 391 -35.34 11.35 -6.23
C ALA A 391 -34.88 11.81 -7.64
N LEU A 392 -34.53 10.87 -8.54
CA LEU A 392 -34.13 11.21 -9.91
C LEU A 392 -35.19 10.93 -10.98
N ASP A 393 -36.37 10.43 -10.62
CA ASP A 393 -37.50 10.27 -11.52
C ASP A 393 -38.73 11.00 -10.93
N GLY A 394 -38.80 12.32 -11.11
CA GLY A 394 -39.97 13.10 -10.72
C GLY A 394 -39.75 14.61 -10.74
N GLU A 395 -40.37 15.26 -11.72
CA GLU A 395 -40.66 16.71 -11.84
C GLU A 395 -39.60 17.61 -12.49
N GLU A 396 -39.54 17.53 -13.82
CA GLU A 396 -39.44 18.73 -14.65
C GLU A 396 -40.77 19.50 -14.60
N ASN A 397 -40.78 20.69 -13.98
CA ASN A 397 -41.41 21.93 -14.46
C ASN A 397 -41.61 22.93 -13.31
N GLY A 398 -41.03 24.13 -13.42
CA GLY A 398 -41.47 25.28 -12.62
C GLY A 398 -40.45 26.35 -12.20
N SER A 399 -39.85 27.03 -13.19
CA SER A 399 -39.61 28.49 -13.21
C SER A 399 -39.08 29.25 -11.95
N LEU A 400 -37.82 29.71 -12.12
CA LEU A 400 -37.26 31.05 -11.79
C LEU A 400 -37.07 31.52 -10.33
N GLY A 401 -35.79 31.59 -9.97
CA GLY A 401 -35.21 32.57 -9.05
C GLY A 401 -33.70 32.67 -9.28
N LYS A 402 -33.29 33.56 -10.19
CA LYS A 402 -31.88 33.88 -10.48
C LYS A 402 -31.25 34.60 -9.29
N GLU A 403 -30.08 34.15 -8.86
CA GLU A 403 -28.93 35.05 -8.64
C GLU A 403 -27.60 34.30 -8.81
N ASN A 404 -26.75 34.87 -9.66
CA ASN A 404 -25.38 34.45 -9.97
C ASN A 404 -24.48 34.71 -8.74
N SER A 405 -23.33 34.06 -8.50
CA SER A 405 -22.20 33.99 -9.42
C SER A 405 -21.06 33.10 -8.92
N THR A 406 -20.47 32.35 -9.88
CA THR A 406 -19.03 32.08 -10.09
C THR A 406 -18.24 31.21 -9.09
N MET A 407 -18.05 29.93 -9.43
CA MET A 407 -16.80 29.47 -10.08
C MET A 407 -16.98 28.08 -10.73
N ARG A 408 -16.53 27.99 -12.00
CA ARG A 408 -16.61 26.84 -12.92
C ARG A 408 -15.59 25.75 -12.53
N THR A 409 -15.97 24.47 -12.53
CA THR A 409 -15.91 23.52 -13.66
C THR A 409 -14.49 23.23 -14.17
N ALA A 410 -13.90 22.11 -13.74
CA ALA A 410 -12.88 21.36 -14.48
C ALA A 410 -12.67 19.95 -13.88
N ALA A 411 -13.50 18.98 -14.26
CA ALA A 411 -13.17 17.56 -14.11
C ALA A 411 -14.14 16.71 -14.96
N LYS A 412 -13.81 16.53 -16.24
CA LYS A 412 -14.26 15.40 -17.07
C LYS A 412 -13.45 15.41 -18.36
N ALA A 413 -12.25 14.83 -18.30
CA ALA A 413 -11.56 14.30 -19.45
C ALA A 413 -11.29 12.82 -19.16
N ALA A 414 -12.15 11.98 -19.70
CA ALA A 414 -11.99 10.54 -19.69
C ALA A 414 -10.85 10.18 -20.67
N HIS A 415 -9.73 9.70 -20.15
CA HIS A 415 -8.76 8.98 -20.98
C HIS A 415 -9.14 7.50 -21.01
N LYS A 416 -9.75 7.09 -22.13
CA LYS A 416 -9.70 5.70 -22.60
C LYS A 416 -8.25 5.40 -22.96
N THR A 417 -7.54 4.65 -22.12
CA THR A 417 -6.23 4.09 -22.49
C THR A 417 -6.45 2.69 -23.03
N LYS A 418 -6.18 2.53 -24.34
CA LYS A 418 -6.19 1.23 -25.01
C LYS A 418 -5.16 0.30 -24.36
N HIS A 419 -5.57 -0.94 -24.08
CA HIS A 419 -4.66 -2.04 -23.80
C HIS A 419 -3.70 -2.25 -24.98
N GLY A 420 -2.41 -2.12 -24.71
CA GLY A 420 -1.33 -2.49 -25.60
C GLY A 420 -0.41 -3.47 -24.88
N VAL A 421 -0.32 -4.68 -25.42
CA VAL A 421 0.65 -5.72 -25.07
C VAL A 421 2.05 -5.12 -25.23
N VAL A 422 2.88 -5.21 -24.18
CA VAL A 422 4.30 -4.85 -24.26
C VAL A 422 5.03 -6.03 -24.89
N ASP A 423 5.10 -6.03 -26.21
CA ASP A 423 6.12 -6.76 -26.94
C ASP A 423 7.40 -5.89 -27.02
N ASN A 424 8.53 -6.55 -26.79
CA ASN A 424 9.87 -5.97 -26.86
C ASN A 424 10.16 -5.42 -28.27
N LEU A 425 9.97 -4.13 -28.48
CA LEU A 425 10.56 -3.39 -29.59
C LEU A 425 11.20 -2.11 -29.06
N ARG A 426 12.52 -2.04 -29.18
CA ARG A 426 13.33 -0.82 -28.95
C ARG A 426 12.85 0.26 -29.91
N ASP A 427 11.96 1.13 -29.44
CA ASP A 427 11.50 2.27 -30.22
C ASP A 427 12.22 3.55 -29.75
N ASN A 428 13.30 3.91 -30.45
CA ASN A 428 14.13 5.11 -30.17
C ASN A 428 13.32 6.42 -30.23
N SER A 429 12.13 6.40 -30.86
CA SER A 429 11.20 7.52 -31.01
C SER A 429 10.65 8.06 -29.67
N LEU A 430 10.38 7.17 -28.70
CA LEU A 430 9.77 7.58 -27.43
C LEU A 430 10.79 8.26 -26.51
N CYS A 431 12.05 7.79 -26.52
CA CYS A 431 13.15 8.45 -25.82
C CYS A 431 13.40 9.85 -26.36
N ASP A 432 13.41 10.02 -27.69
CA ASP A 432 13.61 11.34 -28.30
C ASP A 432 12.49 12.33 -27.91
N GLN A 433 11.24 11.86 -27.77
CA GLN A 433 10.11 12.69 -27.31
C GLN A 433 10.20 13.11 -25.84
N ILE A 434 10.65 12.21 -24.96
CA ILE A 434 10.86 12.49 -23.53
C ILE A 434 12.01 13.48 -23.35
N ILE A 435 13.12 13.28 -24.08
CA ILE A 435 14.28 14.17 -24.08
C ILE A 435 13.89 15.57 -24.57
N HIS A 436 13.15 15.68 -25.67
CA HIS A 436 12.66 16.98 -26.15
C HIS A 436 11.74 17.70 -25.14
N SER A 437 10.95 16.96 -24.37
CA SER A 437 10.03 17.52 -23.37
C SER A 437 10.76 18.06 -22.14
N ILE A 438 11.85 17.41 -21.72
CA ILE A 438 12.70 17.87 -20.61
C ILE A 438 13.38 19.19 -20.99
N TYR A 439 13.96 19.28 -22.19
CA TYR A 439 14.60 20.52 -22.66
C TYR A 439 13.60 21.66 -22.93
N ALA A 440 12.39 21.35 -23.42
CA ALA A 440 11.35 22.37 -23.59
C ALA A 440 10.84 22.96 -22.27
N ALA A 441 10.82 22.16 -21.19
CA ALA A 441 10.45 22.61 -19.86
C ALA A 441 11.51 23.54 -19.24
N GLU A 442 12.80 23.23 -19.41
CA GLU A 442 13.91 24.08 -18.94
C GLU A 442 13.97 25.42 -19.70
N ASP A 443 13.73 25.41 -21.01
CA ASP A 443 13.70 26.64 -21.85
C ASP A 443 12.52 27.56 -21.49
N SER A 444 11.44 26.99 -20.92
CA SER A 444 10.27 27.75 -20.44
C SER A 444 10.48 28.40 -19.06
N GLN A 445 11.31 27.82 -18.19
CA GLN A 445 11.65 28.41 -16.87
C GLN A 445 12.62 29.59 -16.97
N LEU A 446 13.46 29.62 -18.03
CA LEU A 446 14.38 30.73 -18.30
C LEU A 446 13.70 31.95 -18.93
N ARG A 447 12.50 31.78 -19.54
CA ARG A 447 11.71 32.91 -20.08
C ARG A 447 10.88 33.63 -19.03
N THR A 448 10.67 33.05 -17.86
CA THR A 448 9.90 33.67 -16.76
C THR A 448 10.79 34.34 -15.71
N THR A 449 12.12 34.28 -15.86
CA THR A 449 13.10 34.83 -14.91
C THR A 449 14.03 35.91 -15.49
N ASN A 450 13.71 36.48 -16.66
CA ASN A 450 14.35 37.69 -17.18
C ASN A 450 13.36 38.85 -17.29
#